data_AF-A0A370KNJ7-F1
#
_entry.id   AF-A0A370KNJ7-F1
#
_cell.length_a   1.000
_cell.length_b   1.000
_cell.length_c   1.000
_cell.angle_alpha   90.00
_cell.angle_beta   90.00
_cell.angle_gamma   90.00
#
_symmetry.space_group_name_H-M   'P 1'
#
loop_
_entity.id
_entity.type
_entity.pdbx_description
1 polymer ?
#
loop_
_entity_poly.entity_id
_entity_poly.type
_entity_poly.pdbx_seq_one_letter_code
_entity_poly.pdbx_strand_id
1 'polypeptide(L)'
;MFMPQFDGYASIGERAPLASLADEIWSAIAYCGFAEDLELSVVESAGVFFLEGKAPNQAVADRILQVGRRCAGPIVLSRISIG
;
A
#
# COMPACT_ATOMS: atom_id res chain seq x y z
N MET A 1 16.32 10.88 -20.80
CA MET A 1 15.22 10.90 -19.81
C MET A 1 14.57 9.53 -19.88
N PHE A 2 14.95 8.63 -18.98
CA PHE A 2 14.41 7.26 -18.91
C PHE A 2 13.28 7.29 -17.87
N MET A 3 12.05 7.04 -18.30
CA MET A 3 10.95 6.76 -17.36
C MET A 3 10.89 5.24 -17.19
N PRO A 4 10.92 4.71 -15.95
CA PRO A 4 10.73 3.28 -15.74
C PRO A 4 9.29 2.91 -16.11
N GLN A 5 9.16 1.91 -16.98
CA GLN A 5 7.89 1.29 -17.35
C GLN A 5 7.54 0.31 -16.23
N PHE A 6 6.44 0.56 -15.51
CA PHE A 6 6.04 -0.25 -14.36
C PHE A 6 4.94 -1.23 -14.78
N ASP A 7 5.28 -2.51 -14.86
CA ASP A 7 4.37 -3.63 -15.08
C ASP A 7 3.66 -4.00 -13.76
N GLY A 8 2.71 -3.15 -13.34
CA GLY A 8 1.74 -3.50 -12.30
C GLY A 8 0.53 -4.17 -12.93
N TYR A 9 0.36 -5.49 -12.75
CA TYR A 9 -0.83 -6.19 -13.24
C TYR A 9 -1.92 -6.19 -12.16
N ALA A 10 -2.95 -5.37 -12.34
CA ALA A 10 -4.24 -5.54 -11.67
C ALA A 10 -5.12 -6.46 -12.54
N SER A 11 -5.47 -7.64 -12.04
CA SER A 11 -6.41 -8.53 -12.73
C SER A 11 -7.79 -7.86 -12.78
N ILE A 12 -8.24 -7.47 -13.97
CA ILE A 12 -9.54 -6.81 -14.19
C ILE A 12 -10.64 -7.89 -14.13
N GLY A 13 -11.10 -8.19 -12.92
CA GLY A 13 -12.40 -8.80 -12.66
C GLY A 13 -13.22 -7.80 -11.88
N GLU A 14 -14.26 -7.23 -12.51
CA GLU A 14 -15.21 -6.24 -11.98
C GLU A 14 -14.58 -5.01 -11.29
N ARG A 15 -14.77 -3.84 -11.91
CA ARG A 15 -14.31 -2.55 -11.38
C ARG A 15 -15.13 -2.18 -10.14
N ALA A 16 -14.75 -2.74 -8.98
CA ALA A 16 -15.27 -2.35 -7.69
C ALA A 16 -14.87 -0.88 -7.40
N PRO A 17 -15.72 -0.07 -6.74
CA PRO A 17 -15.38 1.30 -6.34
C PRO A 17 -14.09 1.40 -5.50
N LEU A 18 -13.62 0.27 -4.96
CA LEU A 18 -12.50 0.15 -4.03
C LEU A 18 -11.13 0.01 -4.71
N ALA A 19 -11.07 -0.30 -6.02
CA ALA A 19 -9.81 -0.22 -6.78
C ALA A 19 -9.23 1.22 -6.73
N SER A 20 -10.10 2.24 -6.73
CA SER A 20 -9.69 3.64 -6.55
C SER A 20 -9.12 3.92 -5.16
N LEU A 21 -9.58 3.22 -4.12
CA LEU A 21 -9.15 3.44 -2.74
C LEU A 21 -7.83 2.74 -2.45
N ALA A 22 -7.60 1.55 -3.03
CA ALA A 22 -6.29 0.90 -2.98
C ALA A 22 -5.21 1.78 -3.65
N ASP A 23 -5.51 2.35 -4.82
CA ASP A 23 -4.63 3.29 -5.52
C ASP A 23 -4.39 4.58 -4.73
N GLU A 24 -5.41 5.09 -4.02
CA GLU A 24 -5.28 6.26 -3.15
C GLU A 24 -4.40 5.98 -1.94
N ILE A 25 -4.61 4.84 -1.26
CA ILE A 25 -3.77 4.39 -0.15
C ILE A 25 -2.31 4.25 -0.62
N TRP A 26 -2.10 3.59 -1.75
CA TRP A 26 -0.77 3.40 -2.33
C TRP A 26 -0.10 4.72 -2.64
N SER A 27 -0.81 5.63 -3.31
CA SER A 27 -0.32 6.96 -3.65
C SER A 27 0.08 7.74 -2.39
N ALA A 28 -0.77 7.76 -1.36
CA ALA A 28 -0.48 8.45 -0.11
C ALA A 28 0.77 7.91 0.61
N ILE A 29 0.96 6.59 0.57
CA ILE A 29 2.15 5.94 1.12
C ILE A 29 3.38 6.29 0.30
N ALA A 30 3.32 6.25 -1.03
CA ALA A 30 4.44 6.59 -1.90
C ALA A 30 4.94 8.03 -1.70
N TYR A 31 4.01 8.98 -1.48
CA TYR A 31 4.36 10.38 -1.19
C TYR A 31 5.06 10.61 0.15
N CYS A 32 5.00 9.66 1.08
CA CYS A 32 5.65 9.81 2.39
C CYS A 32 7.17 9.64 2.34
N GLY A 33 7.74 9.26 1.18
CA GLY A 33 9.20 9.21 0.99
C GLY A 33 9.87 8.16 1.88
N PHE A 34 9.26 6.98 2.01
CA PHE A 34 9.89 5.86 2.69
C PHE A 34 11.16 5.41 1.93
N ALA A 35 12.10 4.78 2.64
CA ALA A 35 13.41 4.39 2.12
C ALA A 35 13.34 3.52 0.85
N GLU A 36 14.42 3.51 0.06
CA GLU A 36 14.51 2.81 -1.23
C GLU A 36 14.30 1.29 -1.15
N ASP A 37 14.50 0.66 0.01
CA ASP A 37 14.31 -0.79 0.24
C ASP A 37 12.93 -1.17 0.79
N LEU A 38 11.91 -0.32 0.63
CA LEU A 38 10.55 -0.65 1.03
C LEU A 38 9.85 -1.49 -0.03
N GLU A 39 9.73 -2.79 0.21
CA GLU A 39 8.81 -3.66 -0.55
C GLU A 39 7.43 -3.59 0.08
N LEU A 40 6.43 -3.08 -0.66
CA LEU A 40 5.07 -2.96 -0.16
C LEU A 40 4.04 -3.22 -1.28
N SER A 41 2.90 -3.75 -0.91
CA SER A 41 1.72 -3.95 -1.76
C SER A 41 0.45 -3.68 -0.96
N VAL A 42 -0.59 -3.18 -1.63
CA VAL A 42 -1.92 -2.98 -1.05
C VAL A 42 -2.85 -4.00 -1.65
N VAL A 43 -3.34 -4.92 -0.82
CA VAL A 43 -4.25 -5.99 -1.24
C VAL A 43 -5.61 -5.79 -0.61
N GLU A 44 -6.65 -5.73 -1.44
CA GLU A 44 -8.03 -5.70 -0.95
C GLU A 44 -8.56 -7.14 -0.83
N SER A 45 -9.17 -7.48 0.31
CA SER A 45 -9.89 -8.73 0.49
C SER A 45 -11.13 -8.50 1.35
N ALA A 46 -12.30 -8.84 0.79
CA ALA A 46 -13.60 -8.71 1.46
C ALA A 46 -13.85 -7.31 2.08
N GLY A 47 -13.44 -6.23 1.38
CA GLY A 47 -13.62 -4.85 1.84
C GLY A 47 -12.61 -4.38 2.91
N VAL A 48 -11.58 -5.18 3.18
CA VAL A 48 -10.46 -4.85 4.08
C VAL A 48 -9.20 -4.69 3.25
N PHE A 49 -8.38 -3.68 3.55
CA PHE A 49 -7.12 -3.42 2.86
C PHE A 49 -5.95 -3.91 3.71
N PHE A 50 -5.11 -4.75 3.13
CA PHE A 50 -3.90 -5.27 3.74
C PHE A 50 -2.69 -4.58 3.13
N LEU A 51 -1.86 -3.98 3.99
CA LEU A 51 -0.54 -3.48 3.64
C LEU A 51 0.44 -4.63 3.84
N GLU A 52 0.87 -5.28 2.75
CA GLU A 52 1.71 -6.47 2.77
C GLU A 52 3.11 -6.11 2.25
N GLY A 53 4.16 -6.62 2.89
CA GLY A 53 5.52 -6.34 2.45
C GLY A 53 6.56 -6.38 3.56
N LYS A 54 7.70 -5.74 3.33
CA LYS A 54 8.83 -5.68 4.25
C LYS A 54 9.25 -4.23 4.51
N ALA A 55 9.37 -3.86 5.77
CA ALA A 55 9.87 -2.56 6.21
C ALA A 55 11.19 -2.70 6.97
N PRO A 56 12.08 -1.69 6.92
CA PRO A 56 13.38 -1.74 7.56
C PRO A 56 13.32 -1.67 9.10
N ASN A 57 12.24 -1.11 9.67
CA ASN A 57 12.03 -1.04 11.11
C ASN A 57 10.55 -0.81 11.44
N GLN A 58 10.20 -1.02 12.71
CA GLN A 58 8.83 -0.88 13.21
C GLN A 58 8.27 0.53 13.01
N ALA A 59 9.09 1.58 13.17
CA ALA A 59 8.63 2.96 13.01
C ALA A 59 8.15 3.27 11.58
N VAL A 60 8.81 2.69 10.58
CA VAL A 60 8.39 2.78 9.17
C VAL A 60 7.08 2.02 8.97
N ALA A 61 6.97 0.78 9.47
CA ALA A 61 5.74 -0.01 9.36
C ALA A 61 4.53 0.67 10.02
N ASP A 62 4.70 1.23 11.22
CA ASP A 62 3.66 1.96 11.94
C ASP A 62 3.25 3.22 11.18
N ARG A 63 4.20 3.93 10.60
CA ARG A 63 3.92 5.13 9.80
C ARG A 63 3.15 4.80 8.52
N ILE A 64 3.53 3.73 7.82
CA ILE A 64 2.81 3.20 6.65
C ILE A 64 1.35 2.87 7.02
N LEU A 65 1.15 2.15 8.13
CA LEU A 65 -0.19 1.82 8.63
C LEU A 65 -1.00 3.06 8.99
N GLN A 66 -0.39 4.05 9.65
CA GLN A 66 -1.05 5.31 9.98
C GLN A 66 -1.50 6.06 8.73
N VAL A 67 -0.69 6.09 7.68
CA VAL A 67 -1.03 6.73 6.40
C VAL A 67 -2.22 6.03 5.76
N GLY A 68 -2.17 4.70 5.62
CA GLY A 68 -3.29 3.94 5.06
C GLY A 68 -4.59 4.14 5.83
N ARG A 69 -4.52 4.15 7.18
CA ARG A 69 -5.69 4.41 8.03
C ARG A 69 -6.23 5.84 7.92
N ARG A 70 -5.43 6.83 7.54
CA ARG A 70 -5.94 8.18 7.27
C ARG A 70 -6.76 8.23 5.98
N CYS A 71 -6.44 7.39 5.00
CA CYS A 71 -7.18 7.30 3.74
C CYS A 71 -8.51 6.54 3.90
N ALA A 72 -8.45 5.35 4.49
CA ALA A 72 -9.60 4.41 4.48
C ALA A 72 -10.12 4.05 5.88
N GLY A 73 -9.52 4.56 6.95
CA GLY A 73 -9.98 4.30 8.32
C GLY A 73 -9.55 2.92 8.86
N PRO A 74 -10.32 2.33 9.80
CA PRO A 74 -9.91 1.13 10.54
C PRO A 74 -9.90 -0.17 9.71
N ILE A 75 -10.41 -0.13 8.48
CA ILE A 75 -10.40 -1.28 7.55
C ILE A 75 -9.02 -1.53 6.91
N VAL A 76 -8.01 -0.72 7.26
CA VAL A 76 -6.62 -0.94 6.84
C VAL A 76 -5.85 -1.67 7.94
N LEU A 77 -5.30 -2.83 7.57
CA LEU A 77 -4.52 -3.72 8.41
C LEU A 77 -3.10 -3.86 7.89
N SER A 78 -2.16 -4.12 8.79
CA SER A 78 -0.76 -4.35 8.45
C SER A 78 -0.43 -5.84 8.47
N ARG A 79 0.23 -6.31 7.43
CA ARG A 79 0.97 -7.59 7.34
C ARG A 79 2.43 -7.34 6.94
N ILE A 80 2.96 -6.19 7.36
CA ILE A 80 4.33 -5.79 7.08
C ILE A 80 5.27 -6.54 8.02
N SER A 81 6.25 -7.24 7.46
CA SER A 81 7.33 -7.86 8.21
C SER A 81 8.49 -6.89 8.40
N ILE A 82 9.22 -7.02 9.51
CA ILE A 82 10.44 -6.24 9.75
C ILE A 82 11.65 -7.08 9.38
N GLY A 83 12.63 -6.51 8.67
CA GLY A 83 13.95 -7.14 8.56
C GLY A 83 14.91 -6.43 7.63
#